data_AF-A0A2U3QXF2-F1
#
_entry.id   AF-A0A2U3QXF2-F1
#
_cell.length_a   1.000
_cell.length_b   1.000
_cell.length_c   1.000
_cell.angle_alpha   90.00
_cell.angle_beta   90.00
_cell.angle_gamma   90.00
#
_symmetry.space_group_name_H-M   'P 1'
#
loop_
_entity.id
_entity.type
_entity.pdbx_description
1 polymer ?
#
loop_
_entity_poly.entity_id
_entity_poly.type
_entity_poly.pdbx_seq_one_letter_code
_entity_poly.pdbx_strand_id
1 'polypeptide(L)' 'MALEYLREYRTYFHIGQNYGISESSAYKAVKWVEGPLVKHPNFALLGCKAILDLFRNWLR' A
#
# COMPACT_ATOMS: atom_id res chain seq x y z
N MET A 1 4.34 -9.40 -5.19
CA MET A 1 3.40 -8.58 -6.01
C MET A 1 2.98 -7.27 -5.32
N ALA A 2 2.01 -7.25 -4.39
CA ALA A 2 1.56 -6.01 -3.75
C ALA A 2 2.62 -5.36 -2.84
N LEU A 3 3.37 -6.15 -2.07
CA LEU A 3 4.44 -5.61 -1.21
C LEU A 3 5.63 -5.07 -1.99
N GLU A 4 5.98 -5.66 -3.14
CA GLU A 4 7.02 -5.11 -4.05
C GLU A 4 6.61 -3.75 -4.61
N TYR A 5 5.32 -3.57 -4.92
CA TYR A 5 4.80 -2.27 -5.31
C TYR A 5 4.85 -1.28 -4.14
N LEU A 6 4.37 -1.67 -2.95
CA LEU A 6 4.23 -0.77 -1.80
C LEU A 6 5.55 -0.43 -1.08
N ARG A 7 6.51 -1.35 -1.02
CA ARG A 7 7.79 -1.17 -0.30
C ARG A 7 8.95 -0.80 -1.22
N GLU A 8 8.97 -1.34 -2.44
CA GLU A 8 10.10 -1.16 -3.37
C GLU A 8 9.74 -0.25 -4.56
N TYR A 9 8.49 0.21 -4.65
CA TYR A 9 8.00 1.07 -5.74
C TYR A 9 8.27 0.49 -7.14
N ARG A 10 8.32 -0.85 -7.26
CA ARG A 10 8.50 -1.50 -8.57
C ARG A 10 7.27 -1.29 -9.45
N THR A 11 7.50 -1.12 -10.76
CA THR A 11 6.42 -0.93 -11.74
C THR A 11 5.58 -2.21 -11.87
N TYR A 12 4.28 -2.04 -12.18
CA TYR A 12 3.38 -3.17 -12.43
C TYR A 12 3.87 -4.07 -13.57
N PHE A 13 4.57 -3.49 -14.56
CA PHE A 13 5.22 -4.22 -15.63
C PHE A 13 6.34 -5.14 -15.11
N HIS A 14 7.26 -4.62 -14.28
CA HIS A 14 8.34 -5.43 -13.69
C HIS A 14 7.79 -6.56 -12.82
N ILE A 15 6.77 -6.26 -12.02
CA ILE A 15 6.10 -7.24 -11.18
C ILE A 15 5.40 -8.27 -12.07
N GLY A 16 4.71 -7.85 -13.12
CA GLY A 16 4.08 -8.75 -14.09
C GLY A 16 5.09 -9.72 -14.72
N GLN A 17 6.25 -9.21 -15.15
CA GLN A 17 7.33 -10.03 -15.70
C GLN A 17 7.90 -11.04 -14.67
N ASN A 18 8.10 -10.63 -13.42
CA ASN A 18 8.64 -11.49 -12.37
C ASN A 18 7.70 -12.66 -12.02
N TYR A 19 6.39 -12.43 -12.10
CA TYR A 19 5.36 -13.43 -11.78
C TYR A 19 4.75 -14.10 -13.03
N GLY A 20 5.21 -13.77 -14.23
CA GLY A 20 4.68 -14.33 -15.48
C GLY A 20 3.22 -13.95 -15.79
N ILE A 21 2.76 -12.80 -15.30
CA ILE A 21 1.38 -12.32 -15.50
C ILE A 21 1.36 -11.01 -16.29
N SER A 22 0.21 -10.69 -16.90
CA SER A 22 0.04 -9.39 -17.54
C SER A 22 0.06 -8.25 -16.51
N GLU A 23 0.53 -7.08 -16.94
CA GLU A 23 0.56 -5.86 -16.13
C GLU A 23 -0.82 -5.53 -15.54
N SER A 24 -1.88 -5.69 -16.33
CA SER A 24 -3.26 -5.45 -15.91
C SER A 24 -3.69 -6.37 -14.78
N SER A 25 -3.23 -7.63 -14.80
CA SER A 25 -3.51 -8.61 -13.74
C SER A 25 -2.74 -8.25 -12.47
N ALA A 26 -1.48 -7.81 -12.60
CA ALA A 26 -0.69 -7.33 -11.48
C ALA A 26 -1.37 -6.11 -10.83
N TYR A 27 -1.81 -5.12 -11.61
CA TYR A 27 -2.55 -3.96 -11.12
C TYR A 27 -3.82 -4.36 -10.35
N LYS A 28 -4.65 -5.24 -10.93
CA LYS A 28 -5.88 -5.72 -10.27
C LYS A 28 -5.57 -6.42 -8.94
N ALA A 29 -4.55 -7.26 -8.90
CA ALA A 29 -4.15 -7.96 -7.67
C ALA A 29 -3.66 -6.99 -6.59
N VAL A 30 -2.85 -5.99 -6.95
CA VAL A 30 -2.40 -4.96 -6.00
C VAL A 30 -3.59 -4.16 -5.47
N LYS A 31 -4.48 -3.67 -6.34
CA LYS A 31 -5.69 -2.94 -5.93
C LYS A 31 -6.65 -3.76 -5.07
N TRP A 32 -6.76 -5.06 -5.34
CA TRP A 32 -7.56 -5.96 -4.54
C TRP A 32 -7.02 -6.09 -3.11
N VAL A 33 -5.70 -6.12 -2.94
CA VAL A 33 -5.07 -6.13 -1.61
C VAL A 33 -5.14 -4.76 -0.91
N GLU A 34 -4.96 -3.67 -1.65
CA GLU A 34 -5.07 -2.31 -1.09
C GLU A 34 -6.47 -2.00 -0.55
N GLY A 35 -7.53 -2.51 -1.19
CA GLY A 35 -8.92 -2.23 -0.82
C GLY A 35 -9.25 -2.55 0.66
N PRO A 36 -9.03 -3.78 1.13
CA PRO A 36 -9.20 -4.15 2.54
C PRO A 36 -8.25 -3.39 3.47
N LEU A 37 -7.01 -3.13 3.03
CA LEU A 37 -5.99 -2.49 3.84
C LEU A 37 -6.38 -1.04 4.19
N VAL A 38 -6.88 -0.28 3.21
CA VAL A 38 -7.35 1.09 3.41
C VAL A 38 -8.62 1.14 4.26
N LYS A 39 -9.49 0.13 4.17
CA LYS A 39 -10.73 0.05 4.93
C LYS A 39 -10.53 -0.34 6.39
N HIS A 40 -9.42 -1.00 6.71
CA HIS A 40 -9.18 -1.49 8.06
C HIS A 40 -8.75 -0.32 8.96
N PRO A 41 -9.41 -0.07 10.11
CA PRO A 41 -9.17 1.12 10.94
C PRO A 41 -7.74 1.25 11.45
N ASN A 42 -7.03 0.14 11.65
CA ASN A 42 -5.62 0.14 12.09
C ASN A 42 -4.63 0.54 10.98
N PHE A 43 -5.01 0.40 9.71
CA PHE A 43 -4.17 0.68 8.54
C PHE A 43 -4.68 1.87 7.73
N ALA A 44 -5.90 2.32 8.00
CA ALA A 44 -6.40 3.61 7.57
C ALA A 44 -5.41 4.66 8.07
N LEU A 45 -4.80 5.39 7.13
CA LEU A 45 -4.02 6.58 7.45
C LEU A 45 -4.91 7.51 8.25
N LEU A 46 -4.72 7.51 9.57
CA LEU A 46 -5.20 8.54 10.47
C LEU A 46 -4.87 9.86 9.76
N GLY A 47 -5.90 10.66 9.45
CA GLY A 47 -5.70 11.86 8.63
C GLY A 47 -4.53 12.70 9.18
N CYS A 48 -3.78 13.41 8.32
CA CYS A 48 -2.49 14.02 8.67
C CYS A 48 -2.46 14.72 10.05
N LYS A 49 -3.58 15.32 10.47
CA LYS A 49 -3.77 15.91 11.80
C LYS A 49 -3.61 14.92 12.95
N ALA A 50 -4.23 13.75 12.86
CA ALA A 50 -4.15 12.71 13.87
C ALA A 50 -2.75 12.08 13.94
N ILE A 51 -2.01 11.99 12.83
CA ILE A 51 -0.59 11.57 12.84
C ILE A 51 0.27 12.61 13.57
N LEU A 52 0.06 13.90 13.28
CA LEU A 52 0.78 14.99 13.95
C LEU A 52 0.49 15.05 15.45
N ASP A 53 -0.76 14.84 15.85
CA ASP A 53 -1.15 14.79 17.27
C ASP A 53 -0.55 13.56 17.98
N LEU A 54 -0.47 12.41 17.31
CA LEU A 54 0.20 11.21 17.84
C LEU A 54 1.70 11.45 18.05
N PHE A 55 2.37 12.06 17.07
CA PHE A 55 3.78 12.46 17.18
C PHE A 55 4.01 13.49 18.30
N ARG A 56 3.11 14.47 18.43
CA ARG A 56 3.19 15.49 19.47
C ARG A 56 3.01 14.92 20.88
N ASN A 57 2.12 13.94 21.06
CA ASN A 57 1.94 13.23 22.33
C ASN A 57 3.10 12.28 22.65
N TRP A 58 3.77 11.72 21.64
CA TRP A 58 4.95 10.87 21.83
C TRP A 58 6.21 11.62 22.25
N LEU A 59 6.28 12.91 21.95
CA LEU A 59 7.41 13.80 22.27
C LEU A 59 7.30 14.46 23.65
N ARG A 60 6.24 14.16 24.41
CA ARG A 60 6.00 14.65 25.77
C ARG A 60 6.24 13.52 26.78
#